data_AF-A0AAD9Q2B2-F1
#
_entry.id   AF-A0AAD9Q2B2-F1
#
_cell.length_a   1.000
_cell.length_b   1.000
_cell.length_c   1.000
_cell.angle_alpha   90.00
_cell.angle_beta   90.00
_cell.angle_gamma   90.00
#
_symmetry.space_group_name_H-M   'P 1'
#
loop_
_entity.id
_entity.type
_entity.pdbx_description
1 polymer ?
#
loop_
_entity_poly.entity_id
_entity_poly.type
_entity_poly.pdbx_seq_one_letter_code
_entity_poly.pdbx_strand_id
1 'polypeptide(L)'
;MSIHDSPAELFINYLAVSAYKQESDSKHLTYKGLSKIVEDDDTLQFLADIVPPKVLVKDFMETMKKKSKNSAIEVDSSSSDAESE
;
A
#
# COMPACT_ATOMS: atom_id res chain seq x y z
N MET A 1 4.10 0.38 32.20
CA MET A 1 2.86 -0.06 31.53
C MET A 1 1.80 -0.07 32.61
N SER A 2 0.95 0.96 32.67
CA SER A 2 -0.11 1.04 33.68
C SER A 2 -1.20 0.03 33.32
N ILE A 3 -1.72 -0.68 34.31
CA ILE A 3 -2.71 -1.77 34.14
C ILE A 3 -4.11 -1.21 33.74
N HIS A 4 -4.20 0.08 33.40
CA HIS A 4 -5.46 0.81 33.21
C HIS A 4 -5.71 1.29 31.77
N ASP A 5 -4.73 1.19 30.87
CA ASP A 5 -4.94 1.65 29.49
C ASP A 5 -5.79 0.62 28.75
N SER A 6 -6.82 1.10 28.06
CA SER A 6 -7.72 0.25 27.29
C SER A 6 -6.97 -0.41 26.12
N PRO A 7 -7.39 -1.60 25.66
CA PRO A 7 -6.77 -2.24 24.49
C PRO A 7 -6.76 -1.33 23.25
N ALA A 8 -7.77 -0.48 23.11
CA ALA A 8 -7.85 0.50 22.02
C ALA A 8 -6.79 1.60 22.14
N GLU A 9 -6.53 2.13 23.34
CA GLU A 9 -5.48 3.13 23.56
C GLU A 9 -4.09 2.55 23.28
N LEU A 10 -3.84 1.32 23.70
CA LEU A 10 -2.62 0.59 23.42
C LEU A 10 -2.44 0.37 21.91
N PHE A 11 -3.53 0.01 21.21
CA PHE A 11 -3.52 -0.16 19.76
C PHE A 11 -3.22 1.16 19.03
N ILE A 12 -3.89 2.25 19.40
CA ILE A 12 -3.66 3.58 18.79
C ILE A 12 -2.22 4.05 19.04
N ASN A 13 -1.69 3.82 20.25
CA ASN A 13 -0.31 4.15 20.58
C ASN A 13 0.68 3.33 19.73
N TYR A 14 0.49 2.00 19.66
CA TYR A 14 1.27 1.14 18.79
C TYR A 14 1.28 1.65 17.35
N LEU A 15 0.09 1.91 16.79
CA LEU A 15 -0.06 2.37 15.42
C LEU A 15 0.68 3.69 15.17
N ALA A 16 0.53 4.66 16.08
CA ALA A 16 1.17 5.97 15.95
C ALA A 16 2.71 5.88 16.06
N VAL A 17 3.22 5.14 17.04
CA VAL A 17 4.68 4.99 17.26
C VAL A 17 5.33 4.20 16.13
N SER A 18 4.69 3.12 15.66
CA SER A 18 5.20 2.32 14.55
C SER A 18 5.27 3.14 13.26
N ALA A 19 4.20 3.86 12.91
CA ALA A 19 4.18 4.72 11.74
C ALA A 19 5.19 5.88 11.81
N TYR A 20 5.37 6.48 13.00
CA TYR A 20 6.38 7.52 13.20
C TYR A 20 7.81 7.00 13.02
N LYS A 21 8.11 5.79 13.51
CA LYS A 21 9.44 5.16 13.36
C LYS A 21 9.74 4.68 11.94
N GLN A 22 8.70 4.31 11.18
CA GLN A 22 8.83 3.88 9.78
C GLN A 22 9.37 5.02 8.88
N GLU A 23 9.17 6.28 9.27
CA GLU A 23 9.67 7.45 8.55
C GLU A 23 11.05 7.89 9.09
N SER A 24 12.08 7.78 8.25
CA SER A 24 13.47 8.10 8.63
C SER A 24 13.72 9.59 8.89
N ASP A 25 12.96 10.48 8.26
CA ASP A 25 13.29 11.91 8.15
C ASP A 25 12.16 12.86 8.55
N SER A 26 11.06 12.31 9.07
CA SER A 26 9.88 13.09 9.42
C SER A 26 9.83 13.45 10.90
N LYS A 27 9.70 14.74 11.20
CA LYS A 27 9.41 15.22 12.57
C LYS A 27 7.93 15.08 12.94
N HIS A 28 7.09 14.58 12.03
CA HIS A 28 5.64 14.53 12.18
C HIS A 28 5.10 13.17 11.78
N LEU A 29 4.06 12.71 12.46
CA LEU A 29 3.32 11.54 11.98
C LEU A 29 2.59 11.91 10.68
N THR A 30 2.92 11.26 9.57
CA THR A 30 2.19 11.47 8.31
C THR A 30 1.30 10.29 7.95
N TYR A 31 0.28 10.57 7.13
CA TYR A 31 -0.60 9.55 6.58
C TYR A 31 0.15 8.55 5.67
N LYS A 32 1.24 8.99 5.03
CA LYS A 32 2.05 8.11 4.17
C LYS A 32 2.73 7.03 5.02
N GLY A 33 3.30 7.40 6.17
CA GLY A 33 3.83 6.45 7.15
C GLY A 33 2.76 5.50 7.69
N LEU A 34 1.57 6.01 8.03
CA LEU A 34 0.45 5.19 8.50
C LEU A 34 -0.02 4.16 7.47
N SER A 35 -0.30 4.59 6.24
CA SER A 35 -0.74 3.67 5.19
C SER A 35 0.34 2.65 4.82
N LYS A 36 1.62 3.04 4.88
CA LYS A 36 2.74 2.13 4.63
C LYS A 36 2.84 1.02 5.69
N ILE A 37 2.70 1.33 6.99
CA ILE A 37 2.73 0.26 8.01
C ILE A 37 1.54 -0.70 7.87
N VAL A 38 0.37 -0.20 7.45
CA VAL A 38 -0.82 -1.03 7.21
C VAL A 38 -0.61 -1.96 6.00
N GLU A 39 0.10 -1.48 4.98
CA GLU A 39 0.47 -2.28 3.81
C GLU A 39 1.57 -3.31 4.12
N ASP A 40 2.56 -2.95 4.94
CA ASP A 40 3.74 -3.77 5.25
C ASP A 40 3.51 -4.82 6.37
N ASP A 41 2.55 -4.60 7.28
CA ASP A 41 2.29 -5.46 8.46
C ASP A 41 1.01 -6.28 8.28
N ASP A 42 1.15 -7.61 8.14
CA ASP A 42 0.05 -8.56 7.98
C ASP A 42 -0.99 -8.48 9.11
N THR A 43 -0.58 -8.12 10.33
CA THR A 43 -1.50 -8.02 11.47
C THR A 43 -2.41 -6.79 11.39
N LEU A 44 -2.06 -5.83 10.53
CA LEU A 44 -2.81 -4.59 10.29
C LEU A 44 -3.67 -4.64 9.03
N GLN A 45 -3.70 -5.74 8.28
CA GLN A 45 -4.45 -5.82 7.01
C GLN A 45 -5.96 -5.56 7.13
N PHE A 46 -6.54 -5.77 8.31
CA PHE A 46 -7.93 -5.39 8.56
C PHE A 46 -8.19 -3.88 8.42
N LEU A 47 -7.15 -3.04 8.42
CA LEU A 47 -7.22 -1.60 8.18
C LEU A 47 -7.04 -1.21 6.71
N ALA A 48 -6.72 -2.11 5.78
CA ALA A 48 -6.34 -1.74 4.41
C ALA A 48 -7.44 -0.96 3.66
N ASP A 49 -8.70 -1.32 3.88
CA ASP A 49 -9.84 -0.62 3.27
C ASP A 49 -10.16 0.72 3.96
N ILE A 50 -9.71 0.90 5.21
CA ILE A 50 -9.95 2.09 6.03
C ILE A 50 -8.81 3.11 5.87
N VAL A 51 -7.58 2.62 5.72
CA VAL A 51 -6.33 3.41 5.64
C VAL A 51 -5.58 3.06 4.35
N PRO A 52 -6.17 3.29 3.16
CA PRO A 52 -5.52 2.96 1.90
C PRO A 52 -4.32 3.90 1.62
N PRO A 53 -3.28 3.44 0.92
CA PRO A 53 -2.18 4.30 0.51
C PRO A 53 -2.66 5.43 -0.41
N LYS A 54 -2.22 6.66 -0.12
CA LYS A 54 -2.48 7.80 -1.00
C LYS A 54 -1.59 7.71 -2.24
N VAL A 55 -2.22 7.49 -3.38
CA VAL A 55 -1.58 7.49 -4.69
C VAL A 55 -2.25 8.50 -5.61
N LEU A 56 -1.45 9.27 -6.35
CA LEU A 56 -1.96 10.10 -7.44
C LEU A 56 -2.28 9.18 -8.62
N VAL A 57 -3.38 9.46 -9.32
CA VAL A 57 -3.85 8.66 -10.46
C VAL A 57 -2.75 8.49 -11.52
N LYS A 58 -2.01 9.57 -11.80
CA LYS A 58 -0.86 9.55 -12.72
C LYS A 58 0.22 8.53 -12.30
N ASP A 59 0.61 8.53 -11.03
CA ASP A 59 1.68 7.67 -10.49
C ASP A 59 1.23 6.21 -10.46
N PHE A 60 -0.05 5.98 -10.17
CA PHE A 60 -0.66 4.66 -10.22
C PHE A 60 -0.72 4.10 -11.65
N MET A 61 -1.16 4.90 -12.62
CA MET A 61 -1.17 4.51 -14.04
C MET A 61 0.24 4.20 -14.55
N GLU A 62 1.24 4.98 -14.14
CA GLU A 62 2.65 4.72 -14.46
C GLU A 62 3.15 3.41 -13.84
N THR A 63 2.82 3.16 -12.57
CA THR A 63 3.19 1.93 -11.86
C THR A 63 2.54 0.69 -12.49
N MET A 64 1.26 0.77 -12.88
CA MET A 64 0.57 -0.29 -13.64
C MET A 64 1.25 -0.57 -14.98
N LYS A 65 1.56 0.48 -15.76
CA LYS A 65 2.27 0.34 -17.04
C LYS A 65 3.65 -0.30 -16.84
N LYS A 66 4.35 0.06 -15.77
CA LYS A 66 5.66 -0.51 -15.42
C LYS A 66 5.55 -1.98 -15.00
N LYS A 67 4.57 -2.34 -14.18
CA LYS A 67 4.31 -3.73 -13.75
C LYS A 67 3.91 -4.63 -14.92
N SER A 68 3.11 -4.12 -15.86
CA SER A 68 2.76 -4.84 -17.10
C SER A 68 3.98 -5.09 -17.99
N LYS A 69 4.86 -4.08 -18.17
CA LYS A 69 6.11 -4.25 -18.94
C LYS A 69 7.09 -5.23 -18.28
N ASN A 70 7.14 -5.25 -16.95
CA ASN A 70 8.01 -6.17 -16.21
C ASN A 70 7.47 -7.61 -16.14
N SER A 71 6.22 -7.83 -16.59
CA SER A 71 5.56 -9.13 -16.67
C SER A 71 5.48 -9.67 -18.11
N ALA A 72 5.87 -8.89 -19.13
CA ALA A 72 5.87 -9.31 -20.52
C ALA A 72 7.17 -10.08 -20.84
N ILE A 73 7.25 -11.31 -20.32
CA ILE A 73 7.89 -12.41 -21.05
C ILE A 73 7.00 -12.72 -22.26
N GLU A 74 7.64 -12.83 -23.41
CA GLU A 74 7.02 -12.85 -24.75
C GLU A 74 5.93 -13.92 -24.88
N VAL A 75 4.69 -13.47 -25.10
CA VAL A 75 3.70 -14.26 -25.83
C VAL A 75 3.56 -13.61 -27.20
N ASP A 76 4.22 -14.24 -28.16
CA ASP A 76 4.15 -13.98 -29.59
C ASP A 76 2.69 -13.71 -30.01
N SER A 77 2.40 -12.47 -30.38
CA SER A 77 1.13 -12.10 -31.02
C SER A 77 1.10 -12.72 -32.40
N SER A 78 0.70 -13.99 -32.49
CA SER A 78 0.30 -14.59 -33.75
C SER A 78 -1.05 -13.99 -34.17
N SER A 79 -0.95 -12.93 -34.97
CA SER A 79 -2.05 -12.35 -35.72
C SER A 79 -2.67 -13.42 -36.61
N SER A 80 -3.97 -13.66 -36.47
CA SER A 80 -4.75 -14.43 -37.45
C SER A 80 -6.04 -13.68 -37.75
N ASP A 81 -5.90 -12.87 -38.78
CA ASP A 81 -6.94 -12.20 -39.57
C ASP A 81 -7.83 -13.25 -40.25
N ALA A 82 -9.14 -13.17 -40.07
CA ALA A 82 -10.12 -13.89 -40.88
C ALA A 82 -11.51 -13.23 -40.74
N GLU A 83 -11.71 -12.14 -41.49
CA GLU A 83 -13.02 -11.66 -41.89
C GLU A 83 -13.67 -12.69 -42.83
N SER A 84 -14.90 -13.13 -42.57
CA SER A 84 -15.76 -13.80 -43.56
C SER A 84 -17.25 -13.72 -43.17
N GLU A 85 -17.96 -12.87 -43.94
CA GLU A 85 -19.40 -12.77 -44.28
C GLU A 85 -20.52 -13.20 -43.30
#